data_AF-A0A5W8UY87-F1
#
_entry.id   AF-A0A5W8UY87-F1
#
_cell.length_a   1.000
_cell.length_b   1.000
_cell.length_c   1.000
_cell.angle_alpha   90.00
_cell.angle_beta   90.00
_cell.angle_gamma   90.00
#
_symmetry.space_group_name_H-M   'P 1'
#
loop_
_entity.id
_entity.type
_entity.pdbx_description
1 polymer ?
#
loop_
_entity_poly.entity_id
_entity_poly.type
_entity_poly.pdbx_seq_one_letter_code
_entity_poly.pdbx_strand_id
1 'polypeptide(L)'
;VDKPDWSTVPFIMADQGPVRRRIELWFRRHKISNPQIYATVGGHEAMVSMVALGCGVALLPEVVLENSPEPVRNRVMILERSDEKTPFELGVCAQKKRLHEPLIDAFWKILPN
;
A
#
# COMPACT_ATOMS: atom_id res chain seq x y z
N VAL A 1 23.39 -13.52 -1.16
CA VAL A 1 23.06 -12.36 -0.30
C VAL A 1 22.26 -12.90 0.86
N ASP A 2 22.76 -12.75 2.08
CA ASP A 2 22.07 -13.23 3.28
C ASP A 2 20.72 -12.53 3.43
N LYS A 3 19.71 -13.27 3.91
CA LYS A 3 18.38 -12.70 4.16
C LYS A 3 18.50 -11.67 5.29
N PRO A 4 17.96 -10.45 5.13
CA PRO A 4 17.99 -9.45 6.19
C PRO A 4 17.20 -9.95 7.41
N ASP A 5 17.67 -9.57 8.61
CA ASP A 5 16.88 -9.74 9.82
C ASP A 5 15.74 -8.71 9.82
N TRP A 6 14.57 -9.16 9.40
CA TRP A 6 13.37 -8.32 9.32
C TRP A 6 12.89 -7.81 10.67
N SER A 7 13.38 -8.31 11.81
CA SER A 7 12.99 -7.76 13.12
C SER A 7 13.66 -6.41 13.41
N THR A 8 14.82 -6.14 12.82
CA THR A 8 15.60 -4.91 13.03
C THR A 8 15.42 -3.88 11.92
N VAL A 9 14.72 -4.23 10.85
CA VAL A 9 14.47 -3.29 9.74
C VAL A 9 13.36 -2.32 10.14
N PRO A 10 13.56 -0.99 10.02
CA PRO A 10 12.50 -0.02 10.30
C PRO A 10 11.38 -0.11 9.27
N PHE A 11 10.15 -0.33 9.73
CA PHE A 11 8.93 -0.33 8.92
C PHE A 11 8.18 0.98 9.02
N ILE A 12 7.75 1.49 7.88
CA ILE A 12 6.79 2.58 7.78
C ILE A 12 5.42 1.94 7.52
N MET A 13 4.49 2.17 8.42
CA MET A 13 3.17 1.54 8.43
C MET A 13 2.10 2.50 7.91
N ALA A 14 1.15 1.98 7.14
CA ALA A 14 -0.10 2.68 6.91
C ALA A 14 -0.89 2.74 8.21
N ASP A 15 -1.57 3.84 8.47
CA ASP A 15 -2.39 4.01 9.67
C ASP A 15 -3.53 2.98 9.74
N GLN A 16 -4.18 2.71 8.62
CA GLN A 16 -5.35 1.86 8.53
C GLN A 16 -5.51 1.22 7.16
N GLY A 17 -6.53 0.36 7.04
CA GLY A 17 -6.97 -0.19 5.76
C GLY A 17 -6.24 -1.47 5.31
N PRO A 18 -6.50 -1.91 4.07
CA PRO A 18 -6.06 -3.21 3.55
C PRO A 18 -4.54 -3.40 3.54
N VAL A 19 -3.78 -2.34 3.26
CA VAL A 19 -2.31 -2.36 3.26
C VAL A 19 -1.76 -2.70 4.65
N ARG A 20 -2.27 -2.04 5.70
CA ARG A 20 -1.91 -2.33 7.09
C ARG A 20 -2.19 -3.78 7.46
N ARG A 21 -3.39 -4.27 7.14
CA ARG A 21 -3.76 -5.67 7.43
C ARG A 21 -2.83 -6.67 6.73
N ARG A 22 -2.43 -6.39 5.48
CA ARG A 22 -1.52 -7.27 4.72
C ARG A 22 -0.13 -7.34 5.32
N ILE A 23 0.47 -6.22 5.72
CA ILE A 23 1.80 -6.24 6.32
C ILE A 23 1.79 -6.91 7.71
N GLU A 24 0.73 -6.73 8.49
CA GLU A 24 0.54 -7.45 9.76
C GLU A 24 0.41 -8.97 9.56
N LEU A 25 -0.32 -9.41 8.53
CA LEU A 25 -0.36 -10.82 8.15
C LEU A 25 1.01 -11.34 7.71
N TRP A 26 1.79 -10.52 6.99
CA TRP A 26 3.13 -10.87 6.60
C TRP A 26 4.06 -11.05 7.80
N PHE A 27 4.03 -10.15 8.80
CA PHE A 27 4.78 -10.31 10.06
C PHE A 27 4.44 -11.63 10.76
N ARG A 28 3.15 -11.94 10.89
CA ARG A 28 2.68 -13.20 11.51
C ARG A 28 3.18 -14.43 10.77
N ARG A 29 3.09 -14.45 9.43
CA ARG A 29 3.59 -15.57 8.60
C ARG A 29 5.09 -15.76 8.72
N HIS A 30 5.85 -14.69 8.89
CA HIS A 30 7.31 -14.72 9.03
C HIS A 30 7.78 -14.83 10.48
N LYS A 31 6.86 -15.03 11.44
CA LYS A 31 7.16 -15.14 12.89
C LYS A 31 7.90 -13.91 13.45
N ILE A 32 7.64 -12.73 12.90
CA ILE A 32 8.17 -11.45 13.39
C ILE A 32 7.21 -10.96 14.48
N SER A 33 7.59 -11.13 15.75
CA SER A 33 6.75 -10.78 16.90
C SER A 33 6.84 -9.31 17.31
N ASN A 34 8.00 -8.67 17.08
CA ASN A 34 8.25 -7.28 17.44
C ASN A 34 8.90 -6.53 16.27
N PRO A 35 8.15 -6.21 15.20
CA PRO A 35 8.69 -5.44 14.08
C PRO A 35 9.05 -4.02 14.55
N GLN A 36 10.20 -3.52 14.12
CA GLN A 36 10.59 -2.13 14.41
C GLN A 36 9.74 -1.17 13.59
N ILE A 37 8.72 -0.55 14.21
CA ILE A 37 7.89 0.47 13.54
C ILE A 37 8.55 1.84 13.68
N TYR A 38 9.03 2.40 12.56
CA TYR A 38 9.60 3.74 12.53
C TYR A 38 8.52 4.82 12.64
N ALA A 39 7.46 4.67 11.84
CA ALA A 39 6.35 5.62 11.81
C ALA A 39 5.06 4.96 11.34
N THR A 40 3.93 5.57 11.70
CA THR A 40 2.60 5.25 11.18
C THR A 40 2.07 6.48 10.45
N VAL A 41 1.62 6.31 9.20
CA VAL A 41 1.33 7.40 8.27
C VAL A 41 -0.05 7.20 7.63
N GLY A 42 -0.85 8.27 7.56
CA GLY A 42 -2.21 8.20 7.02
C GLY A 42 -2.29 8.13 5.48
N GLY A 43 -1.28 8.63 4.76
CA GLY A 43 -1.26 8.69 3.30
C GLY A 43 -0.11 7.91 2.67
N HIS A 44 -0.40 7.12 1.63
CA HIS A 44 0.61 6.30 0.97
C HIS A 44 1.68 7.13 0.22
N GLU A 45 1.36 8.33 -0.26
CA GLU A 45 2.35 9.22 -0.91
C GLU A 45 3.46 9.63 0.06
N ALA A 46 3.08 10.02 1.27
CA ALA A 46 4.03 10.36 2.33
C ALA A 46 4.89 9.14 2.71
N MET A 47 4.33 7.93 2.71
CA MET A 47 5.10 6.71 2.93
C MET A 47 6.16 6.48 1.84
N VAL A 48 5.82 6.68 0.55
CA VAL A 48 6.80 6.58 -0.54
C VAL A 48 7.95 7.58 -0.32
N SER A 49 7.64 8.83 0.04
CA SER A 49 8.65 9.83 0.33
C SER A 49 9.56 9.44 1.49
N MET A 50 9.01 8.85 2.57
CA MET A 50 9.80 8.39 3.71
C MET A 50 10.74 7.23 3.33
N VAL A 51 10.29 6.31 2.48
CA VAL A 51 11.16 5.26 1.92
C VAL A 51 12.28 5.88 1.10
N ALA A 52 11.96 6.82 0.20
CA ALA A 52 12.94 7.52 -0.64
C ALA A 52 13.96 8.36 0.14
N LEU A 53 13.61 8.79 1.36
CA LEU A 53 14.52 9.48 2.30
C LEU A 53 15.37 8.51 3.14
N GLY A 54 15.16 7.20 3.00
CA GLY A 54 15.90 6.17 3.74
C GLY A 54 15.38 5.91 5.15
N CYS A 55 14.16 6.33 5.49
CA CYS A 55 13.58 6.11 6.82
C CYS A 55 13.29 4.62 7.10
N GLY A 56 13.12 3.80 6.07
CA GLY A 56 12.86 2.36 6.22
C GLY A 56 12.14 1.75 5.03
N VAL A 57 11.47 0.63 5.27
CA VAL A 57 10.73 -0.14 4.26
C VAL A 57 9.21 0.00 4.47
N ALA A 58 8.44 -0.08 3.39
CA ALA A 58 6.99 0.01 3.44
C ALA A 58 6.35 -1.01 2.48
N LEU A 59 5.17 -1.52 2.85
CA LEU A 59 4.29 -2.20 1.90
C LEU A 59 3.36 -1.17 1.26
N LEU A 60 3.38 -1.06 -0.06
CA LEU A 60 2.64 -0.04 -0.80
C LEU A 60 2.01 -0.64 -2.06
N PRO A 61 0.84 -0.15 -2.51
CA PRO A 61 0.33 -0.44 -3.84
C PRO A 61 1.27 0.14 -4.91
N GLU A 62 1.60 -0.64 -5.94
CA GLU A 62 2.54 -0.26 -7.00
C GLU A 62 2.15 1.05 -7.70
N VAL A 63 0.84 1.24 -7.94
CA VAL A 63 0.28 2.46 -8.55
C VAL A 63 0.66 3.75 -7.82
N VAL A 64 0.86 3.70 -6.49
CA VAL A 64 1.28 4.89 -5.71
C VAL A 64 2.72 5.25 -6.07
N LEU A 65 3.60 4.25 -6.19
CA LEU A 65 4.98 4.48 -6.61
C LEU A 65 5.02 4.97 -8.06
N GLU A 66 4.28 4.35 -8.98
CA GLU A 66 4.23 4.74 -10.40
C GLU A 66 3.82 6.20 -10.60
N ASN A 67 2.84 6.68 -9.82
CA ASN A 67 2.36 8.07 -9.88
C ASN A 67 3.18 9.05 -9.02
N SER A 68 4.18 8.58 -8.27
CA SER A 68 5.06 9.46 -7.50
C SER A 68 6.03 10.25 -8.40
N PRO A 69 6.50 11.45 -8.01
CA PRO A 69 7.48 12.20 -8.80
C PRO A 69 8.74 11.39 -9.13
N GLU A 70 9.27 11.53 -10.34
CA GLU A 70 10.45 10.78 -10.80
C GLU A 70 11.65 10.82 -9.81
N PRO A 71 12.03 11.97 -9.21
CA PRO A 71 13.13 12.02 -8.24
C PRO A 71 12.89 11.16 -6.99
N VAL A 72 11.63 10.90 -6.63
CA VAL A 72 11.25 10.04 -5.52
C VAL A 72 11.33 8.58 -5.95
N ARG A 73 10.76 8.24 -7.12
CA ARG A 73 10.76 6.86 -7.65
C ARG A 73 12.17 6.30 -7.80
N ASN A 74 13.10 7.10 -8.32
CA ASN A 74 14.49 6.69 -8.57
C ASN A 74 15.28 6.43 -7.28
N ARG A 75 14.73 6.78 -6.11
CA ARG A 75 15.34 6.54 -4.79
C ARG A 75 14.72 5.37 -4.04
N VAL A 76 13.73 4.69 -4.64
CA VAL A 76 13.06 3.54 -4.04
C VAL A 76 13.52 2.26 -4.73
N MET A 77 13.88 1.26 -3.93
CA MET A 77 14.16 -0.09 -4.40
C MET A 77 12.98 -0.99 -4.07
N ILE A 78 12.44 -1.65 -5.09
CA ILE A 78 11.37 -2.64 -4.91
C ILE A 78 12.00 -3.95 -4.45
N LEU A 79 11.57 -4.45 -3.30
CA LEU A 79 11.98 -5.76 -2.79
C LEU A 79 11.03 -6.82 -3.36
N GLU A 80 11.59 -7.81 -4.04
CA GLU A 80 10.80 -8.96 -4.46
C GLU A 80 10.30 -9.73 -3.24
N ARG A 81 9.04 -10.15 -3.31
CA ARG A 81 8.40 -10.94 -2.27
C ARG A 81 7.94 -12.27 -2.85
N SER A 82 8.16 -13.34 -2.08
CA SER A 82 7.80 -14.70 -2.46
C SER A 82 6.34 -15.04 -2.15
N ASP A 83 5.58 -14.13 -1.53
CA ASP A 83 4.16 -14.33 -1.28
C ASP A 83 3.30 -13.86 -2.46
N GLU A 84 2.06 -14.35 -2.53
CA GLU A 84 1.11 -13.97 -3.57
C GLU A 84 0.94 -12.45 -3.63
N LYS A 85 1.23 -11.88 -4.79
CA LYS A 85 0.87 -10.50 -5.16
C LYS A 85 -0.64 -10.44 -5.41
N THR A 86 -1.46 -10.67 -4.39
CA THR A 86 -2.91 -10.52 -4.52
C THR A 86 -3.21 -9.04 -4.78
N PRO A 87 -3.85 -8.65 -5.89
CA PRO A 87 -4.24 -7.26 -6.12
C PRO A 87 -5.20 -6.77 -5.03
N PHE A 88 -5.31 -5.45 -4.85
CA PHE A 88 -6.42 -4.91 -4.08
C PHE A 88 -7.65 -4.84 -4.98
N GLU A 89 -8.77 -5.36 -4.50
CA GLU A 89 -10.05 -5.19 -5.20
C GLU A 89 -10.52 -3.75 -5.04
N LEU A 90 -10.72 -3.08 -6.17
CA LEU A 90 -11.26 -1.73 -6.24
C LEU A 90 -12.68 -1.82 -6.78
N GLY A 91 -13.57 -1.02 -6.22
CA GLY A 91 -14.96 -0.96 -6.64
C GLY A 91 -15.49 0.45 -6.55
N VAL A 92 -16.47 0.75 -7.40
CA VAL A 92 -17.23 1.99 -7.30
C VAL A 92 -18.41 1.75 -6.37
N CYS A 93 -18.63 2.69 -5.44
CA CYS A 93 -19.79 2.66 -4.58
C CYS A 93 -20.60 3.96 -4.72
N ALA A 94 -21.93 3.82 -4.69
CA ALA A 94 -22.85 4.94 -4.63
C ALA A 94 -24.01 4.58 -3.70
N GLN A 95 -24.66 5.60 -3.15
CA GLN A 95 -25.88 5.37 -2.38
C GLN A 95 -26.97 4.87 -3.33
N LYS A 96 -27.59 3.72 -3.01
CA LYS A 96 -28.63 3.11 -3.84
C LYS A 96 -29.73 4.09 -4.25
N LYS A 97 -30.16 4.96 -3.32
CA LYS A 97 -31.17 6.00 -3.57
C LYS A 97 -30.76 7.06 -4.58
N ARG A 98 -29.47 7.22 -4.87
CA ARG A 98 -28.91 8.22 -5.80
C ARG A 98 -28.56 7.64 -7.17
N LEU A 99 -28.66 6.32 -7.34
CA LEU A 99 -28.35 5.66 -8.62
C LEU A 99 -29.28 6.10 -9.76
N HIS A 100 -30.44 6.67 -9.46
CA HIS A 100 -31.35 7.24 -10.45
C HIS A 100 -30.96 8.65 -10.92
N GLU A 101 -30.03 9.33 -10.22
CA GLU A 101 -29.59 10.67 -10.61
C GLU A 101 -28.87 10.57 -11.96
N PRO A 102 -29.25 11.36 -12.99
CA PRO A 102 -28.77 11.15 -14.36
C PRO A 102 -27.24 11.09 -14.51
N LEU A 103 -26.51 11.90 -13.76
CA LEU A 103 -25.04 11.90 -13.79
C LEU A 103 -24.43 10.64 -13.17
N ILE A 104 -25.02 10.13 -12.08
CA ILE A 104 -24.55 8.91 -11.42
C ILE A 104 -24.90 7.70 -12.28
N ASP A 105 -26.12 7.62 -12.81
CA ASP A 105 -26.55 6.57 -13.73
C ASP A 105 -25.67 6.51 -14.98
N ALA A 106 -25.36 7.66 -15.58
CA ALA A 106 -24.46 7.76 -16.72
C ALA A 106 -23.05 7.23 -16.39
N PHE A 107 -22.49 7.60 -15.23
CA PHE A 107 -21.22 7.05 -14.77
C PHE A 107 -21.33 5.55 -14.46
N TRP A 108 -22.45 5.10 -13.89
CA TRP A 108 -22.65 3.70 -13.51
C TRP A 108 -22.67 2.77 -14.73
N LYS A 109 -23.25 3.25 -15.84
CA LYS A 109 -23.36 2.51 -17.11
C LYS A 109 -22.03 2.36 -17.87
N ILE A 110 -21.00 3.15 -17.54
CA ILE A 110 -19.67 3.02 -18.17
C ILE A 110 -18.73 2.09 -17.39
N LEU A 111 -19.15 1.62 -16.20
CA LEU A 111 -18.31 0.73 -15.40
C LEU A 111 -18.18 -0.62 -16.12
N PRO A 112 -16.97 -1.20 -16.17
CA PRO A 112 -16.77 -2.53 -16.73
C PRO A 112 -17.55 -3.55 -15.89
N ASN A 113 -18.18 -4.51 -16.59
CA ASN A 113 -18.89 -5.64 -15.96
C ASN A 113 -17.95 -6.50 -15.10
#